data_AF-A0A2D8LM55-F1
#
_entry.id   AF-A0A2D8LM55-F1
#
_cell.length_a   1.000
_cell.length_b   1.000
_cell.length_c   1.000
_cell.angle_alpha   90.00
_cell.angle_beta   90.00
_cell.angle_gamma   90.00
#
_symmetry.space_group_name_H-M   'P 1'
#
loop_
_entity.id
_entity.type
_entity.pdbx_description
1 polymer ?
#
loop_
_entity_poly.entity_id
_entity_poly.type
_entity_poly.pdbx_seq_one_letter_code
_entity_poly.pdbx_strand_id
1 'polypeptide(L)'
;MSQHILIVEDDVAFAAMLSAFLERNERTVKTVHNGMDAKKVLADSAFEVVITDLKLPDTTGIELLEYCKETAPGTRVLIMTGYADVTSAVDAIKKGAIDYISKPFRPEELLMVLEQSENVPEVASSAVPSTNAKVTHTKTIDLPFVKGISEVSKKFNEYVQLVGPTNMCVLIQGESGTGKEVAAKSIHDSSMRHDKPFIAVDCGAIPKEIAASEFFGHVKGSFTGAVNDKIGHFQAADGGTLFLDEVGNLSYENQIQLLRALQERRIKPVGSNAEIEVDLRIISATNEDLTKAVNEGTFREDLYHRLNEFSVHIPSLHERKDDLFLFTEFFLNQANIALGKQIKGFDKMVETAFKKYSWPGNLRELKNVIKRAVLLATGNTITLDVIPREVLAESEKPAKKDFSKDTNEKLLIINALKEADNNKAKAARLLNITRKTLYNKLKHYEIQL
;
A
#
# COMPACT_ATOMS: atom_id res chain seq x y z
N MET A 1 -34.02 -9.40 -7.34
CA MET A 1 -34.65 -10.50 -6.57
C MET A 1 -34.08 -10.45 -5.18
N SER A 2 -34.86 -10.68 -4.13
CA SER A 2 -34.34 -10.65 -2.76
C SER A 2 -33.45 -11.88 -2.52
N GLN A 3 -32.16 -11.66 -2.32
CA GLN A 3 -31.21 -12.76 -2.13
C GLN A 3 -31.44 -13.46 -0.79
N HIS A 4 -31.56 -14.79 -0.79
CA HIS A 4 -31.69 -15.60 0.42
C HIS A 4 -30.32 -16.02 0.97
N ILE A 5 -29.98 -15.52 2.17
CA ILE A 5 -28.68 -15.72 2.83
C ILE A 5 -28.83 -16.51 4.13
N LEU A 6 -27.97 -17.51 4.33
CA LEU A 6 -27.79 -18.19 5.61
C LEU A 6 -26.52 -17.69 6.29
N ILE A 7 -26.61 -17.22 7.53
CA ILE A 7 -25.44 -16.90 8.38
C ILE A 7 -25.26 -18.02 9.40
N VAL A 8 -24.04 -18.54 9.50
CA VAL A 8 -23.63 -19.57 10.47
C VAL A 8 -22.53 -18.98 11.34
N GLU A 9 -22.89 -18.57 12.56
CA GLU A 9 -22.03 -17.78 13.45
C GLU A 9 -22.37 -18.10 14.91
N ASP A 10 -21.38 -18.52 15.69
CA ASP A 10 -21.56 -18.89 17.10
C ASP A 10 -21.69 -17.67 18.03
N ASP A 11 -21.10 -16.52 17.66
CA ASP A 11 -21.35 -15.25 18.33
C ASP A 11 -22.73 -14.68 17.97
N VAL A 12 -23.69 -14.87 18.88
CA VAL A 12 -25.08 -14.40 18.75
C VAL A 12 -25.17 -12.89 18.52
N ALA A 13 -24.31 -12.09 19.16
CA ALA A 13 -24.33 -10.64 19.01
C ALA A 13 -23.81 -10.21 17.63
N PHE A 14 -22.75 -10.88 17.15
CA PHE A 14 -22.21 -10.65 15.81
C PHE A 14 -23.18 -11.10 14.72
N ALA A 15 -23.78 -12.28 14.87
CA ALA A 15 -24.81 -12.80 13.97
C ALA A 15 -26.02 -11.86 13.85
N ALA A 16 -26.52 -11.35 14.98
CA ALA A 16 -27.65 -10.41 15.01
C ALA A 16 -27.31 -9.08 14.34
N MET A 17 -26.09 -8.57 14.56
CA MET A 17 -25.61 -7.35 13.92
C MET A 17 -25.54 -7.51 12.39
N LEU A 18 -24.98 -8.63 11.90
CA LEU A 18 -24.91 -8.93 10.47
C LEU A 18 -26.29 -9.15 9.84
N SER A 19 -27.20 -9.86 10.53
CA SER A 19 -28.58 -10.07 10.05
C SER A 19 -29.29 -8.74 9.88
N ALA A 20 -29.27 -7.88 10.91
CA ALA A 20 -29.91 -6.56 10.86
C ALA A 20 -29.32 -5.66 9.76
N PHE A 21 -28.02 -5.79 9.50
CA PHE A 21 -27.37 -5.04 8.42
C PHE A 21 -27.78 -5.54 7.03
N LEU A 22 -27.78 -6.86 6.79
CA LEU A 22 -28.15 -7.43 5.49
C LEU A 22 -29.66 -7.27 5.19
N GLU A 23 -30.52 -7.38 6.20
CA GLU A 23 -31.96 -7.11 6.08
C GLU A 23 -32.25 -5.65 5.69
N ARG A 24 -31.49 -4.68 6.24
CA ARG A 24 -31.58 -3.26 5.83
C ARG A 24 -31.18 -3.02 4.38
N ASN A 25 -30.42 -3.94 3.78
CA ASN A 25 -30.01 -3.92 2.39
C ASN A 25 -30.88 -4.87 1.53
N GLU A 26 -32.14 -5.06 1.91
CA GLU A 26 -33.17 -5.78 1.14
C GLU A 26 -32.86 -7.27 0.89
N ARG A 27 -32.05 -7.92 1.74
CA ARG A 27 -31.75 -9.36 1.69
C ARG A 27 -32.58 -10.13 2.70
N THR A 28 -32.93 -11.37 2.38
CA THR A 28 -33.63 -12.26 3.32
C THR A 28 -32.61 -13.12 4.05
N VAL A 29 -32.50 -12.94 5.37
CA VAL A 29 -31.46 -13.59 6.17
C VAL A 29 -32.07 -14.60 7.12
N LYS A 30 -31.41 -15.76 7.24
CA LYS A 30 -31.64 -16.72 8.31
C LYS A 30 -30.33 -16.94 9.06
N THR A 31 -30.38 -16.94 10.39
CA THR A 31 -29.21 -17.14 11.24
C THR A 31 -29.29 -18.48 11.97
N VAL A 32 -28.14 -19.14 12.11
CA VAL A 32 -27.94 -20.35 12.92
C VAL A 32 -26.59 -20.25 13.63
N HIS A 33 -26.42 -20.97 14.75
CA HIS A 33 -25.28 -20.79 15.65
C HIS A 33 -24.36 -22.01 15.77
N ASN A 34 -24.60 -23.06 14.98
CA ASN A 34 -23.79 -24.27 14.93
C ASN A 34 -23.95 -24.97 13.58
N GLY A 35 -23.02 -25.87 13.26
CA GLY A 35 -22.97 -26.59 12.00
C GLY A 35 -24.10 -27.59 11.81
N MET A 36 -24.53 -28.28 12.87
CA MET A 36 -25.64 -29.23 12.81
C MET A 36 -26.95 -28.56 12.40
N ASP A 37 -27.26 -27.40 12.96
CA ASP A 37 -28.46 -26.64 12.61
C ASP A 37 -28.34 -26.02 11.23
N ALA A 38 -27.14 -25.60 10.81
CA ALA A 38 -26.88 -25.21 9.42
C ALA A 38 -27.20 -26.34 8.43
N LYS A 39 -26.74 -27.57 8.69
CA LYS A 39 -27.01 -28.73 7.83
C LYS A 39 -28.50 -29.08 7.73
N LYS A 40 -29.26 -28.98 8.83
CA LYS A 40 -30.72 -29.16 8.82
C LYS A 40 -31.40 -28.10 7.97
N VAL A 41 -31.05 -26.83 8.18
CA VAL A 41 -31.64 -25.70 7.48
C VAL A 41 -31.32 -25.74 5.97
N LEU A 42 -30.12 -26.16 5.59
CA LEU A 42 -29.71 -26.36 4.20
C LEU A 42 -30.44 -27.54 3.53
N ALA A 43 -30.88 -28.55 4.28
CA ALA A 43 -31.69 -29.65 3.74
C ALA A 43 -33.15 -29.24 3.48
N ASP A 44 -33.69 -28.34 4.32
CA ASP A 44 -35.10 -27.92 4.27
C ASP A 44 -35.35 -26.69 3.39
N SER A 45 -34.32 -25.92 3.04
CA SER A 45 -34.46 -24.63 2.33
C SER A 45 -33.26 -24.33 1.44
N ALA A 46 -33.52 -23.75 0.26
CA ALA A 46 -32.48 -23.32 -0.66
C ALA A 46 -31.96 -21.93 -0.29
N PHE A 47 -30.63 -21.77 -0.29
CA PHE A 47 -29.95 -20.48 -0.08
C PHE A 47 -29.04 -20.17 -1.26
N GLU A 48 -28.99 -18.91 -1.65
CA GLU A 48 -28.09 -18.44 -2.70
C GLU A 48 -26.66 -18.23 -2.17
N VAL A 49 -26.56 -17.83 -0.91
CA VAL A 49 -25.29 -17.60 -0.23
C VAL A 49 -25.34 -18.12 1.21
N VAL A 50 -24.29 -18.83 1.62
CA VAL A 50 -23.99 -19.20 3.00
C VAL A 50 -22.78 -18.42 3.46
N ILE A 51 -22.90 -17.72 4.58
CA ILE A 51 -21.81 -16.99 5.23
C ILE A 51 -21.52 -17.71 6.54
N THR A 52 -20.37 -18.37 6.64
CA THR A 52 -20.05 -19.23 7.80
C THR A 52 -18.78 -18.77 8.50
N ASP A 53 -18.74 -18.81 9.82
CA ASP A 53 -17.45 -18.80 10.53
C ASP A 53 -16.65 -20.06 10.15
N LEU A 54 -15.33 -19.90 10.08
CA LEU A 54 -14.37 -20.97 9.91
C LEU A 54 -14.36 -21.91 11.11
N LYS A 55 -14.49 -21.38 12.33
CA LYS A 55 -14.51 -22.17 13.57
C LYS A 55 -15.91 -22.12 14.15
N LEU A 56 -16.58 -23.27 14.16
CA LEU A 56 -17.87 -23.45 14.81
C LEU A 56 -17.71 -24.41 16.00
N PRO A 57 -18.65 -24.44 16.96
CA PRO A 57 -18.54 -25.26 18.16
C PRO A 57 -18.46 -26.77 17.89
N ASP A 58 -19.04 -27.22 16.77
CA ASP A 58 -19.28 -28.64 16.43
C ASP A 58 -18.69 -29.08 15.08
N THR A 59 -18.22 -28.14 14.25
CA THR A 59 -17.67 -28.40 12.90
C THR A 59 -16.76 -27.25 12.48
N THR A 60 -16.19 -27.33 11.28
CA THR A 60 -15.49 -26.19 10.67
C THR A 60 -16.28 -25.63 9.49
N GLY A 61 -16.11 -24.33 9.19
CA GLY A 61 -16.69 -23.72 8.00
C GLY A 61 -16.25 -24.40 6.69
N ILE A 62 -15.09 -25.06 6.70
CA ILE A 62 -14.60 -25.86 5.56
C ILE A 62 -15.40 -27.16 5.40
N GLU A 63 -15.71 -27.86 6.49
CA GLU A 63 -16.58 -29.05 6.44
C GLU A 63 -18.00 -28.68 6.00
N LEU A 64 -18.48 -27.49 6.37
CA LEU A 64 -19.77 -26.99 5.92
C LEU A 64 -19.75 -26.62 4.42
N LEU A 65 -18.66 -26.06 3.92
CA LEU A 65 -18.43 -25.81 2.49
C LEU A 65 -18.49 -27.11 1.68
N GLU A 66 -17.80 -28.16 2.13
CA GLU A 66 -17.81 -29.48 1.47
C GLU A 66 -19.23 -30.05 1.43
N TYR A 67 -19.96 -29.98 2.55
CA TYR A 67 -21.35 -30.40 2.61
C TYR A 67 -22.26 -29.62 1.64
N CYS A 68 -22.10 -28.29 1.55
CA CYS A 68 -22.86 -27.47 0.61
C CYS A 68 -22.58 -27.87 -0.85
N LYS A 69 -21.33 -28.19 -1.19
CA LYS A 69 -20.97 -28.62 -2.54
C LYS A 69 -21.58 -29.96 -2.94
N GLU A 70 -21.71 -30.89 -1.99
CA GLU A 70 -22.31 -32.20 -2.24
C GLU A 70 -23.84 -32.13 -2.33
N THR A 71 -24.48 -31.31 -1.49
CA THR A 71 -25.94 -31.31 -1.33
C THR A 71 -26.65 -30.18 -2.08
N ALA A 72 -25.97 -29.05 -2.30
CA ALA A 72 -26.51 -27.85 -2.92
C ALA A 72 -25.43 -27.11 -3.76
N PRO A 73 -24.97 -27.69 -4.89
CA PRO A 73 -23.85 -27.16 -5.67
C PRO A 73 -24.07 -25.76 -6.27
N GLY A 74 -25.32 -25.28 -6.32
CA GLY A 74 -25.64 -23.90 -6.72
C GLY A 74 -25.51 -22.87 -5.59
N THR A 75 -25.33 -23.30 -4.35
CA THR A 75 -25.18 -22.42 -3.18
C THR A 75 -23.74 -21.95 -3.05
N ARG A 76 -23.55 -20.62 -3.02
CA ARG A 76 -22.24 -20.00 -2.86
C ARG A 76 -21.87 -19.92 -1.38
N VAL A 77 -20.61 -20.15 -1.02
CA VAL A 77 -20.17 -20.16 0.38
C VAL A 77 -19.05 -19.16 0.61
N LEU A 78 -19.27 -18.21 1.53
CA LEU A 78 -18.34 -17.19 1.99
C LEU A 78 -17.87 -17.55 3.41
N ILE A 79 -16.56 -17.58 3.64
CA ILE A 79 -16.02 -17.94 4.96
C ILE A 79 -15.55 -16.70 5.73
N MET A 80 -16.04 -16.54 6.96
CA MET A 80 -15.52 -15.55 7.92
C MET A 80 -14.44 -16.20 8.77
N THR A 81 -13.32 -15.53 8.99
CA THR A 81 -12.19 -16.10 9.74
C THR A 81 -11.57 -15.07 10.68
N GLY A 82 -11.01 -15.50 11.82
CA GLY A 82 -10.17 -14.62 12.64
C GLY A 82 -8.81 -14.32 11.98
N TYR A 83 -8.12 -13.28 12.45
CA TYR A 83 -6.79 -12.85 11.99
C TYR A 83 -5.71 -13.95 12.04
N ALA A 84 -5.89 -14.98 12.86
CA ALA A 84 -4.90 -16.04 13.11
C ALA A 84 -4.94 -17.21 12.11
N ASP A 85 -5.89 -17.26 11.18
CA ASP A 85 -6.20 -18.47 10.38
C ASP A 85 -6.10 -18.26 8.85
N VAL A 86 -5.19 -17.41 8.38
CA VAL A 86 -5.01 -17.07 6.94
C VAL A 86 -4.72 -18.30 6.06
N THR A 87 -4.00 -19.30 6.57
CA THR A 87 -3.72 -20.56 5.85
C THR A 87 -5.00 -21.35 5.56
N SER A 88 -5.94 -21.39 6.51
CA SER A 88 -7.22 -22.08 6.38
C SER A 88 -8.15 -21.37 5.40
N ALA A 89 -8.05 -20.04 5.29
CA ALA A 89 -8.78 -19.25 4.31
C ALA A 89 -8.36 -19.54 2.87
N VAL A 90 -7.06 -19.75 2.62
CA VAL A 90 -6.56 -20.14 1.29
C VAL A 90 -7.06 -21.53 0.89
N ASP A 91 -7.10 -22.47 1.85
CA ASP A 91 -7.60 -23.82 1.58
C ASP A 91 -9.12 -23.83 1.33
N ALA A 92 -9.88 -22.92 1.96
CA ALA A 92 -11.30 -22.73 1.66
C ALA A 92 -11.54 -22.29 0.21
N ILE A 93 -10.75 -21.36 -0.32
CA ILE A 93 -10.83 -20.92 -1.73
C ILE A 93 -10.51 -22.07 -2.68
N LYS A 94 -9.47 -22.86 -2.39
CA LYS A 94 -9.14 -24.06 -3.20
C LYS A 94 -10.26 -25.09 -3.19
N LYS A 95 -10.93 -25.24 -2.06
CA LYS A 95 -12.11 -26.09 -1.90
C LYS A 95 -13.38 -25.46 -2.47
N GLY A 96 -13.29 -24.26 -3.02
CA GLY A 96 -14.31 -23.55 -3.81
C GLY A 96 -15.33 -22.77 -3.00
N ALA A 97 -14.92 -22.19 -1.88
CA ALA A 97 -15.57 -21.00 -1.35
C ALA A 97 -15.46 -19.85 -2.37
N ILE A 98 -16.45 -18.95 -2.39
CA ILE A 98 -16.44 -17.80 -3.29
C ILE A 98 -15.40 -16.76 -2.89
N ASP A 99 -15.23 -16.57 -1.58
CA ASP A 99 -14.24 -15.68 -0.99
C ASP A 99 -14.09 -15.99 0.51
N TYR A 100 -13.25 -15.25 1.20
CA TYR A 100 -13.20 -15.19 2.66
C TYR A 100 -13.10 -13.75 3.18
N ILE A 101 -13.53 -13.52 4.43
CA ILE A 101 -13.44 -12.22 5.08
C ILE A 101 -12.85 -12.35 6.50
N SER A 102 -11.85 -11.53 6.82
CA SER A 102 -11.16 -11.59 8.11
C SER A 102 -11.82 -10.71 9.17
N LYS A 103 -12.25 -11.30 10.29
CA LYS A 103 -12.73 -10.59 11.49
C LYS A 103 -11.55 -9.94 12.25
N PRO A 104 -11.70 -8.70 12.75
CA PRO A 104 -12.87 -7.84 12.65
C PRO A 104 -12.95 -7.14 11.29
N PHE A 105 -14.11 -7.23 10.63
CA PHE A 105 -14.40 -6.54 9.37
C PHE A 105 -15.57 -5.57 9.55
N ARG A 106 -15.68 -4.61 8.65
CA ARG A 106 -16.86 -3.73 8.60
C ARG A 106 -17.98 -4.40 7.79
N PRO A 107 -19.26 -4.34 8.21
CA PRO A 107 -20.35 -4.96 7.46
C PRO A 107 -20.44 -4.54 5.98
N GLU A 108 -19.99 -3.33 5.63
CA GLU A 108 -19.91 -2.86 4.24
C GLU A 108 -18.93 -3.67 3.37
N GLU A 109 -17.86 -4.20 3.96
CA GLU A 109 -16.90 -5.08 3.26
C GLU A 109 -17.58 -6.40 2.85
N LEU A 110 -18.56 -6.87 3.63
CA LEU A 110 -19.36 -8.06 3.31
C LEU A 110 -20.23 -7.84 2.06
N LEU A 111 -20.86 -6.66 1.93
CA LEU A 111 -21.67 -6.35 0.74
C LEU A 111 -20.83 -6.30 -0.53
N MET A 112 -19.64 -5.70 -0.46
CA MET A 112 -18.74 -5.63 -1.62
C MET A 112 -18.37 -7.02 -2.13
N VAL A 113 -18.08 -7.97 -1.22
CA VAL A 113 -17.77 -9.36 -1.58
C VAL A 113 -18.98 -10.07 -2.18
N LEU A 114 -20.17 -9.87 -1.60
CA LEU A 114 -21.42 -10.44 -2.12
C LEU A 114 -21.75 -9.90 -3.52
N GLU A 115 -21.62 -8.59 -3.76
CA GLU A 115 -21.88 -7.93 -5.05
C GLU A 115 -20.86 -8.29 -6.13
N GLN A 116 -19.58 -8.45 -5.76
CA GLN A 116 -18.56 -8.92 -6.69
C GLN A 116 -18.82 -10.36 -7.13
N SER A 117 -19.36 -11.19 -6.24
CA SER A 117 -19.71 -12.60 -6.52
C SER A 117 -21.00 -12.79 -7.33
N GLU A 118 -21.83 -11.76 -7.48
CA GLU A 118 -23.06 -11.77 -8.28
C GLU A 118 -22.80 -11.53 -9.78
N ASN A 119 -21.63 -10.99 -10.15
CA ASN A 119 -21.27 -10.64 -11.53
C ASN A 119 -20.51 -11.74 -12.30
N VAL A 120 -20.55 -13.00 -11.83
CA VAL A 120 -19.97 -14.14 -12.54
C VAL A 120 -21.08 -14.88 -13.30
N PRO A 121 -21.13 -14.83 -14.65
CA PRO A 121 -22.14 -15.58 -15.39
C PRO A 121 -21.93 -17.09 -15.22
N GLU A 122 -23.03 -17.81 -15.00
CA GLU A 122 -23.12 -19.26 -14.96
C GLU A 122 -22.47 -19.89 -16.20
N VAL A 123 -21.34 -20.59 -16.02
CA VAL A 123 -20.82 -21.51 -17.03
C VAL A 123 -21.39 -22.90 -16.71
N ALA A 124 -22.65 -23.11 -17.10
CA ALA A 124 -23.24 -24.43 -17.14
C ALA A 124 -22.86 -25.14 -18.44
N SER A 125 -22.19 -26.29 -18.29
CA SER A 125 -22.20 -27.48 -19.15
C SER A 125 -22.03 -27.30 -20.67
N SER A 126 -20.83 -27.60 -21.18
CA SER A 126 -20.60 -28.72 -22.12
C SER A 126 -19.18 -28.71 -22.73
N ALA A 127 -18.63 -29.92 -22.88
CA ALA A 127 -17.47 -30.32 -23.69
C ALA A 127 -16.04 -29.96 -23.24
N VAL A 128 -15.31 -31.00 -22.82
CA VAL A 128 -13.84 -31.16 -22.78
C VAL A 128 -13.28 -30.88 -24.20
N PRO A 129 -12.12 -30.20 -24.43
CA PRO A 129 -10.81 -30.66 -23.92
C PRO A 129 -9.70 -29.61 -23.68
N SER A 130 -8.56 -30.14 -23.20
CA SER A 130 -7.18 -29.66 -23.30
C SER A 130 -6.69 -28.55 -22.36
N THR A 131 -5.86 -28.99 -21.40
CA THR A 131 -4.52 -28.46 -21.09
C THR A 131 -4.21 -27.06 -21.62
N ASN A 132 -4.45 -26.05 -20.81
CA ASN A 132 -3.61 -24.86 -20.60
C ASN A 132 -4.36 -23.96 -19.62
N ALA A 133 -4.23 -24.25 -18.33
CA ALA A 133 -4.67 -23.33 -17.29
C ALA A 133 -3.73 -22.11 -17.32
N LYS A 134 -4.06 -21.13 -18.17
CA LYS A 134 -3.66 -19.75 -17.95
C LYS A 134 -4.22 -19.37 -16.59
N VAL A 135 -3.34 -19.28 -15.61
CA VAL A 135 -3.60 -18.64 -14.33
C VAL A 135 -3.93 -17.19 -14.67
N THR A 136 -5.22 -16.88 -14.78
CA THR A 136 -5.70 -15.53 -14.93
C THR A 136 -5.36 -14.82 -13.63
N HIS A 137 -4.27 -14.06 -13.66
CA HIS A 137 -3.90 -13.14 -12.59
C HIS A 137 -5.14 -12.34 -12.20
N THR A 138 -5.44 -12.36 -10.90
CA THR A 138 -6.32 -11.42 -10.23
C THR A 138 -6.14 -10.04 -10.87
N LYS A 139 -7.20 -9.51 -11.50
CA LYS A 139 -7.23 -8.13 -11.96
C LYS A 139 -6.90 -7.25 -10.77
N THR A 140 -5.66 -6.78 -10.71
CA THR A 140 -5.29 -5.61 -9.91
C THR A 140 -6.26 -4.52 -10.32
N ILE A 141 -7.01 -3.97 -9.37
CA ILE A 141 -7.80 -2.76 -9.56
C ILE A 141 -6.85 -1.75 -10.23
N ASP A 142 -7.11 -1.37 -11.47
CA ASP A 142 -6.37 -0.34 -12.17
C ASP A 142 -6.49 0.94 -11.35
N LEU A 143 -5.50 1.22 -10.50
CA LEU A 143 -5.39 2.49 -9.81
C LEU A 143 -5.14 3.53 -10.91
N PRO A 144 -6.04 4.48 -11.15
CA PRO A 144 -5.85 5.45 -12.22
C PRO A 144 -4.56 6.23 -11.94
N PHE A 145 -3.63 6.20 -12.89
CA PHE A 145 -2.40 7.00 -12.79
C PHE A 145 -2.71 8.47 -13.05
N VAL A 146 -2.42 9.32 -12.07
CA VAL A 146 -2.57 10.77 -12.21
C VAL A 146 -1.27 11.36 -12.73
N LYS A 147 -1.29 11.84 -13.97
CA LYS A 147 -0.16 12.58 -14.56
C LYS A 147 -0.09 13.98 -13.94
N GLY A 148 0.94 14.24 -13.15
CA GLY A 148 1.22 15.58 -12.64
C GLY A 148 1.42 16.60 -13.76
N ILE A 149 1.07 17.85 -13.48
CA ILE A 149 1.15 19.00 -14.39
C ILE A 149 2.40 19.85 -14.16
N SER A 150 3.05 19.70 -12.99
CA SER A 150 4.27 20.42 -12.64
C SER A 150 5.42 20.06 -13.57
N GLU A 151 6.35 21.00 -13.78
CA GLU A 151 7.53 20.77 -14.63
C GLU A 151 8.37 19.59 -14.14
N VAL A 152 8.42 19.36 -12.82
CA VAL A 152 9.14 18.22 -12.23
C VAL A 152 8.44 16.90 -12.54
N SER A 153 7.11 16.87 -12.47
CA SER A 153 6.32 15.70 -12.87
C SER A 153 6.37 15.43 -14.38
N LYS A 154 6.43 16.47 -15.22
CA LYS A 154 6.63 16.31 -16.67
C LYS A 154 7.95 15.63 -17.00
N LYS A 155 9.07 16.11 -16.41
CA LYS A 155 10.38 15.49 -16.58
C LYS A 155 10.40 14.03 -16.10
N PHE A 156 9.77 13.74 -14.96
CA PHE A 156 9.60 12.36 -14.49
C PHE A 156 8.87 11.50 -15.53
N ASN A 157 7.75 12.00 -16.08
CA ASN A 157 7.00 11.28 -17.10
C ASN A 157 7.80 11.09 -18.40
N GLU A 158 8.61 12.07 -18.81
CA GLU A 158 9.53 11.93 -19.95
C GLU A 158 10.52 10.78 -19.73
N TYR A 159 11.10 10.67 -18.54
CA TYR A 159 11.98 9.54 -18.19
C TYR A 159 11.26 8.20 -18.19
N VAL A 160 10.02 8.13 -17.69
CA VAL A 160 9.19 6.92 -17.75
C VAL A 160 8.95 6.48 -19.20
N GLN A 161 8.63 7.43 -20.09
CA GLN A 161 8.42 7.14 -21.52
C GLN A 161 9.72 6.73 -22.22
N LEU A 162 10.86 7.29 -21.83
CA LEU A 162 12.16 6.94 -22.40
C LEU A 162 12.59 5.52 -21.99
N VAL A 163 12.44 5.18 -20.70
CA VAL A 163 12.91 3.90 -20.16
C VAL A 163 11.90 2.77 -20.35
N GLY A 164 10.61 3.06 -20.46
CA GLY A 164 9.53 2.08 -20.62
C GLY A 164 9.80 1.04 -21.71
N PRO A 165 10.13 1.42 -22.95
CA PRO A 165 10.41 0.48 -24.05
C PRO A 165 11.68 -0.36 -23.91
N THR A 166 12.55 -0.06 -22.92
CA THR A 166 13.84 -0.74 -22.71
C THR A 166 13.74 -1.92 -21.73
N ASN A 167 14.78 -2.76 -21.71
CA ASN A 167 14.93 -3.83 -20.70
C ASN A 167 15.91 -3.44 -19.57
N MET A 168 16.29 -2.16 -19.45
CA MET A 168 17.21 -1.70 -18.40
C MET A 168 16.61 -1.89 -17.01
N CYS A 169 17.47 -2.19 -16.04
CA CYS A 169 17.10 -2.17 -14.63
C CYS A 169 16.86 -0.72 -14.19
N VAL A 170 15.69 -0.45 -13.61
CA VAL A 170 15.33 0.90 -13.18
C VAL A 170 15.35 0.97 -11.65
N LEU A 171 16.08 1.94 -11.10
CA LEU A 171 16.06 2.28 -9.69
C LEU A 171 15.20 3.53 -9.47
N ILE A 172 14.10 3.38 -8.74
CA ILE A 172 13.19 4.46 -8.39
C ILE A 172 13.53 4.96 -6.99
N GLN A 173 13.97 6.20 -6.90
CA GLN A 173 14.33 6.84 -5.64
C GLN A 173 13.26 7.87 -5.26
N GLY A 174 12.80 7.83 -4.01
CA GLY A 174 11.85 8.83 -3.53
C GLY A 174 11.41 8.56 -2.12
N GLU A 175 10.98 9.61 -1.42
CA GLU A 175 10.48 9.50 -0.06
C GLU A 175 9.28 8.53 0.04
N SER A 176 9.01 8.05 1.26
CA SER A 176 7.87 7.17 1.48
C SER A 176 6.56 7.87 1.12
N GLY A 177 5.67 7.15 0.43
CA GLY A 177 4.36 7.68 0.04
C GLY A 177 4.37 8.62 -1.17
N THR A 178 5.47 8.75 -1.92
CA THR A 178 5.54 9.57 -3.15
C THR A 178 4.88 8.93 -4.38
N GLY A 179 4.63 7.61 -4.33
CA GLY A 179 4.01 6.85 -5.42
C GLY A 179 4.97 5.94 -6.21
N LYS A 180 6.05 5.44 -5.58
CA LYS A 180 7.05 4.57 -6.23
C LYS A 180 6.47 3.33 -6.92
N GLU A 181 5.52 2.65 -6.27
CA GLU A 181 4.84 1.49 -6.86
C GLU A 181 4.03 1.86 -8.10
N VAL A 182 3.29 2.98 -8.06
CA VAL A 182 2.50 3.46 -9.21
C VAL A 182 3.43 3.85 -10.36
N ALA A 183 4.58 4.47 -10.05
CA ALA A 183 5.61 4.76 -11.04
C ALA A 183 6.19 3.49 -11.68
N ALA A 184 6.51 2.47 -10.89
CA ALA A 184 6.99 1.19 -11.39
C ALA A 184 5.97 0.52 -12.32
N LYS A 185 4.69 0.55 -11.92
CA LYS A 185 3.60 0.04 -12.75
C LYS A 185 3.47 0.82 -14.07
N SER A 186 3.56 2.15 -14.03
CA SER A 186 3.56 2.98 -15.24
C SER A 186 4.72 2.68 -16.20
N ILE A 187 5.91 2.36 -15.67
CA ILE A 187 7.07 1.95 -16.49
C ILE A 187 6.80 0.59 -17.16
N HIS A 188 6.23 -0.36 -16.40
CA HIS A 188 5.85 -1.66 -16.94
C HIS A 188 4.76 -1.54 -18.03
N ASP A 189 3.72 -0.75 -17.79
CA ASP A 189 2.62 -0.53 -18.73
C ASP A 189 3.09 0.19 -20.01
N SER A 190 4.17 0.97 -19.92
CA SER A 190 4.81 1.62 -21.09
C SER A 190 5.86 0.75 -21.79
N SER A 191 5.93 -0.55 -21.45
CA SER A 191 6.98 -1.45 -21.93
C SER A 191 6.50 -2.47 -22.96
N MET A 192 7.46 -3.13 -23.61
CA MET A 192 7.20 -4.29 -24.46
C MET A 192 6.63 -5.49 -23.69
N ARG A 193 6.66 -5.45 -22.35
CA ARG A 193 6.14 -6.48 -21.44
C ARG A 193 4.83 -6.08 -20.76
N HIS A 194 4.12 -5.05 -21.23
CA HIS A 194 2.87 -4.56 -20.60
C HIS A 194 1.76 -5.61 -20.50
N ASP A 195 1.69 -6.55 -21.44
CA ASP A 195 0.73 -7.68 -21.41
C ASP A 195 1.22 -8.88 -20.56
N LYS A 196 2.39 -8.77 -19.92
CA LYS A 196 3.02 -9.84 -19.13
C LYS A 196 2.84 -9.59 -17.63
N PRO A 197 3.12 -10.57 -16.77
CA PRO A 197 2.95 -10.40 -15.33
C PRO A 197 3.76 -9.23 -14.77
N PHE A 198 3.15 -8.47 -13.87
CA PHE A 198 3.82 -7.49 -13.01
C PHE A 198 3.70 -8.00 -11.57
N ILE A 199 4.82 -8.43 -11.00
CA ILE A 199 4.87 -8.96 -9.62
C ILE A 199 5.57 -7.93 -8.74
N ALA A 200 4.83 -7.37 -7.78
CA ALA A 200 5.36 -6.44 -6.78
C ALA A 200 5.71 -7.20 -5.49
N VAL A 201 6.89 -6.92 -4.95
CA VAL A 201 7.39 -7.52 -3.72
C VAL A 201 7.92 -6.43 -2.79
N ASP A 202 7.36 -6.32 -1.60
CA ASP A 202 7.87 -5.44 -0.54
C ASP A 202 8.98 -6.18 0.22
N CYS A 203 10.23 -5.75 0.01
CA CYS A 203 11.39 -6.37 0.62
C CYS A 203 11.47 -6.11 2.14
N GLY A 204 10.80 -5.08 2.64
CA GLY A 204 10.73 -4.74 4.07
C GLY A 204 9.67 -5.53 4.83
N ALA A 205 8.60 -5.97 4.15
CA ALA A 205 7.51 -6.71 4.77
C ALA A 205 7.82 -8.21 5.00
N ILE A 206 8.79 -8.77 4.28
CA ILE A 206 9.08 -10.20 4.32
C ILE A 206 10.05 -10.52 5.48
N PRO A 207 9.68 -11.40 6.42
CA PRO A 207 10.60 -11.85 7.47
C PRO A 207 11.85 -12.50 6.87
N LYS A 208 13.03 -12.18 7.43
CA LYS A 208 14.33 -12.61 6.92
C LYS A 208 14.43 -14.13 6.75
N GLU A 209 13.81 -14.89 7.64
CA GLU A 209 13.82 -16.36 7.66
C GLU A 209 13.11 -17.00 6.47
N ILE A 210 12.08 -16.34 5.92
CA ILE A 210 11.29 -16.87 4.80
C ILE A 210 11.57 -16.17 3.47
N ALA A 211 12.39 -15.11 3.49
CA ALA A 211 12.66 -14.30 2.31
C ALA A 211 13.17 -15.11 1.11
N ALA A 212 14.15 -16.00 1.31
CA ALA A 212 14.65 -16.85 0.24
C ALA A 212 13.56 -17.75 -0.38
N SER A 213 12.66 -18.27 0.45
CA SER A 213 11.51 -19.06 0.01
C SER A 213 10.48 -18.21 -0.77
N GLU A 214 10.21 -16.99 -0.35
CA GLU A 214 9.30 -16.08 -1.08
C GLU A 214 9.91 -15.65 -2.42
N PHE A 215 11.18 -15.27 -2.46
CA PHE A 215 11.84 -14.83 -3.70
C PHE A 215 12.04 -15.98 -4.70
N PHE A 216 12.63 -17.09 -4.26
CA PHE A 216 13.12 -18.14 -5.16
C PHE A 216 12.24 -19.41 -5.16
N GLY A 217 11.27 -19.50 -4.25
CA GLY A 217 10.45 -20.69 -4.08
C GLY A 217 11.16 -21.75 -3.26
N HIS A 218 10.44 -22.83 -2.97
CA HIS A 218 10.98 -23.97 -2.25
C HIS A 218 10.36 -25.28 -2.70
N VAL A 219 11.12 -26.38 -2.51
CA VAL A 219 10.58 -27.73 -2.65
C VAL A 219 10.08 -28.23 -1.30
N LYS A 220 9.11 -29.14 -1.34
CA LYS A 220 8.55 -29.83 -0.19
C LYS A 220 9.66 -30.45 0.66
N GLY A 221 9.60 -30.23 1.97
CA GLY A 221 10.56 -30.77 2.94
C GLY A 221 11.89 -30.02 3.02
N SER A 222 12.03 -28.87 2.34
CA SER A 222 13.26 -28.06 2.37
C SER A 222 13.54 -27.40 3.73
N PHE A 223 12.51 -27.12 4.53
CA PHE A 223 12.62 -26.63 5.91
C PHE A 223 11.39 -27.04 6.74
N THR A 224 11.45 -26.86 8.06
CA THR A 224 10.34 -27.13 8.97
C THR A 224 9.14 -26.23 8.65
N GLY A 225 8.07 -26.82 8.09
CA GLY A 225 6.88 -26.10 7.61
C GLY A 225 6.68 -26.12 6.09
N ALA A 226 7.66 -26.60 5.31
CA ALA A 226 7.56 -26.76 3.86
C ALA A 226 6.71 -27.99 3.47
N VAL A 227 5.38 -27.88 3.63
CA VAL A 227 4.44 -28.99 3.38
C VAL A 227 4.27 -29.29 1.89
N ASN A 228 4.35 -28.27 1.04
CA ASN A 228 4.18 -28.34 -0.41
C ASN A 228 5.30 -27.59 -1.13
N ASP A 229 5.44 -27.82 -2.43
CA ASP A 229 6.27 -26.97 -3.28
C ASP A 229 5.63 -25.58 -3.39
N LYS A 230 6.46 -24.53 -3.43
CA LYS A 230 6.02 -23.15 -3.61
C LYS A 230 6.82 -22.47 -4.71
N ILE A 231 6.09 -21.83 -5.63
CA ILE A 231 6.66 -20.98 -6.68
C ILE A 231 7.07 -19.65 -6.05
N GLY A 232 8.33 -19.23 -6.29
CA GLY A 232 8.84 -17.94 -5.84
C GLY A 232 8.45 -16.77 -6.75
N HIS A 233 8.60 -15.54 -6.25
CA HIS A 233 8.30 -14.33 -7.00
C HIS A 233 9.08 -14.20 -8.31
N PHE A 234 10.34 -14.65 -8.35
CA PHE A 234 11.14 -14.64 -9.57
C PHE A 234 10.52 -15.50 -10.66
N GLN A 235 10.10 -16.72 -10.31
CA GLN A 235 9.47 -17.63 -11.26
C GLN A 235 8.06 -17.15 -11.64
N ALA A 236 7.31 -16.59 -10.69
CA ALA A 236 5.98 -16.04 -10.95
C ALA A 236 6.01 -14.82 -11.89
N ALA A 237 7.12 -14.09 -11.92
CA ALA A 237 7.32 -12.93 -12.78
C ALA A 237 7.86 -13.27 -14.17
N ASP A 238 8.14 -14.56 -14.47
CA ASP A 238 8.83 -14.98 -15.68
C ASP A 238 8.18 -14.45 -16.97
N GLY A 239 9.00 -13.93 -17.88
CA GLY A 239 8.60 -13.21 -19.09
C GLY A 239 8.05 -11.80 -18.84
N GLY A 240 7.86 -11.38 -17.59
CA GLY A 240 7.26 -10.11 -17.18
C GLY A 240 8.21 -9.16 -16.46
N THR A 241 7.71 -8.50 -15.42
CA THR A 241 8.45 -7.53 -14.61
C THR A 241 8.33 -7.84 -13.13
N LEU A 242 9.47 -7.90 -12.46
CA LEU A 242 9.55 -8.01 -11.00
C LEU A 242 9.87 -6.62 -10.43
N PHE A 243 8.96 -6.10 -9.61
CA PHE A 243 9.14 -4.87 -8.87
C PHE A 243 9.54 -5.18 -7.43
N LEU A 244 10.72 -4.69 -7.03
CA LEU A 244 11.28 -4.84 -5.69
C LEU A 244 11.13 -3.50 -4.95
N ASP A 245 10.16 -3.39 -4.05
CA ASP A 245 10.00 -2.20 -3.21
C ASP A 245 10.88 -2.28 -1.96
N GLU A 246 11.34 -1.11 -1.51
CA GLU A 246 12.24 -0.92 -0.37
C GLU A 246 13.46 -1.86 -0.35
N VAL A 247 14.20 -1.94 -1.47
CA VAL A 247 15.38 -2.82 -1.61
C VAL A 247 16.50 -2.56 -0.61
N GLY A 248 16.57 -1.34 -0.04
CA GLY A 248 17.53 -1.01 1.02
C GLY A 248 17.37 -1.85 2.28
N ASN A 249 16.16 -2.38 2.54
CA ASN A 249 15.86 -3.20 3.72
C ASN A 249 16.27 -4.67 3.58
N LEU A 250 16.81 -5.09 2.43
CA LEU A 250 17.25 -6.47 2.21
C LEU A 250 18.42 -6.84 3.13
N SER A 251 18.35 -8.03 3.72
CA SER A 251 19.49 -8.60 4.46
C SER A 251 20.67 -8.83 3.52
N TYR A 252 21.90 -8.79 4.06
CA TYR A 252 23.12 -9.01 3.28
C TYR A 252 23.13 -10.35 2.54
N GLU A 253 22.57 -11.40 3.14
CA GLU A 253 22.43 -12.72 2.51
C GLU A 253 21.47 -12.69 1.31
N ASN A 254 20.31 -12.03 1.46
CA ASN A 254 19.35 -11.88 0.36
C ASN A 254 19.92 -11.03 -0.77
N GLN A 255 20.76 -10.03 -0.47
CA GLN A 255 21.46 -9.24 -1.48
C GLN A 255 22.40 -10.11 -2.34
N ILE A 256 23.09 -11.09 -1.75
CA ILE A 256 23.95 -12.04 -2.49
C ILE A 256 23.12 -12.90 -3.45
N GLN A 257 22.01 -13.46 -2.95
CA GLN A 257 21.15 -14.33 -3.75
C GLN A 257 20.48 -13.54 -4.88
N LEU A 258 20.02 -12.33 -4.59
CA LEU A 258 19.47 -11.40 -5.58
C LEU A 258 20.50 -11.09 -6.66
N LEU A 259 21.73 -10.72 -6.30
CA LEU A 259 22.79 -10.43 -7.27
C LEU A 259 23.03 -11.62 -8.22
N ARG A 260 23.11 -12.85 -7.70
CA ARG A 260 23.27 -14.05 -8.54
C ARG A 260 22.10 -14.23 -9.50
N ALA A 261 20.87 -14.09 -9.02
CA ALA A 261 19.69 -14.18 -9.87
C ALA A 261 19.69 -13.13 -10.99
N LEU A 262 20.14 -11.91 -10.70
CA LEU A 262 20.26 -10.82 -11.68
C LEU A 262 21.39 -11.00 -12.70
N GLN A 263 22.49 -11.64 -12.30
CA GLN A 263 23.66 -11.87 -13.17
C GLN A 263 23.47 -13.10 -14.05
N GLU A 264 23.06 -14.22 -13.45
CA GLU A 264 22.97 -15.52 -14.11
C GLU A 264 21.64 -15.73 -14.84
N ARG A 265 20.62 -14.90 -14.54
CA ARG A 265 19.22 -15.08 -15.00
C ARG A 265 18.68 -16.47 -14.67
N ARG A 266 19.14 -17.01 -13.55
CA ARG A 266 18.76 -18.32 -13.05
C ARG A 266 18.49 -18.22 -11.57
N ILE A 267 17.49 -18.96 -11.13
CA ILE A 267 17.13 -19.08 -9.72
C ILE A 267 17.21 -20.53 -9.30
N LYS A 268 17.40 -20.73 -8.00
CA LYS A 268 17.49 -22.04 -7.38
C LYS A 268 16.51 -22.09 -6.20
N PRO A 269 15.42 -22.87 -6.30
CA PRO A 269 14.49 -23.02 -5.18
C PRO A 269 15.18 -23.59 -3.95
N VAL A 270 14.75 -23.15 -2.76
CA VAL A 270 15.29 -23.63 -1.49
C VAL A 270 15.07 -25.15 -1.37
N GLY A 271 16.15 -25.87 -1.07
CA GLY A 271 16.15 -27.34 -0.98
C GLY A 271 16.23 -28.09 -2.31
N SER A 272 16.25 -27.39 -3.45
CA SER A 272 16.48 -27.99 -4.77
C SER A 272 17.92 -27.77 -5.23
N ASN A 273 18.43 -28.65 -6.10
CA ASN A 273 19.68 -28.44 -6.85
C ASN A 273 19.44 -28.04 -8.31
N ALA A 274 18.18 -28.03 -8.77
CA ALA A 274 17.85 -27.63 -10.13
C ALA A 274 17.84 -26.11 -10.27
N GLU A 275 18.56 -25.62 -11.27
CA GLU A 275 18.49 -24.22 -11.71
C GLU A 275 17.31 -24.04 -12.67
N ILE A 276 16.60 -22.92 -12.53
CA ILE A 276 15.49 -22.52 -13.39
C ILE A 276 15.88 -21.20 -14.04
N GLU A 277 15.89 -21.17 -15.38
CA GLU A 277 16.13 -19.95 -16.14
C GLU A 277 14.88 -19.06 -16.11
N VAL A 278 15.09 -17.75 -15.93
CA VAL A 278 14.03 -16.74 -15.85
C VAL A 278 14.38 -15.52 -16.70
N ASP A 279 13.42 -15.04 -17.50
CA ASP A 279 13.55 -13.83 -18.30
C ASP A 279 12.72 -12.70 -17.68
N LEU A 280 13.36 -11.86 -16.89
CA LEU A 280 12.71 -10.82 -16.10
C LEU A 280 13.25 -9.43 -16.45
N ARG A 281 12.34 -8.46 -16.48
CA ARG A 281 12.70 -7.07 -16.26
C ARG A 281 12.64 -6.74 -14.77
N ILE A 282 13.61 -5.98 -14.27
CA ILE A 282 13.69 -5.61 -12.86
C ILE A 282 13.47 -4.12 -12.71
N ILE A 283 12.55 -3.76 -11.81
CA ILE A 283 12.37 -2.40 -11.33
C ILE A 283 12.55 -2.46 -9.82
N SER A 284 13.35 -1.57 -9.26
CA SER A 284 13.60 -1.49 -7.83
C SER A 284 13.21 -0.13 -7.31
N ALA A 285 12.81 -0.05 -6.04
CA ALA A 285 12.48 1.19 -5.37
C ALA A 285 13.09 1.26 -3.98
N THR A 286 13.42 2.47 -3.54
CA THR A 286 13.98 2.73 -2.21
C THR A 286 13.62 4.14 -1.75
N ASN A 287 13.39 4.31 -0.45
CA ASN A 287 13.39 5.61 0.21
C ASN A 287 14.73 5.99 0.85
N GLU A 288 15.71 5.08 0.89
CA GLU A 288 17.02 5.30 1.47
C GLU A 288 18.07 5.73 0.43
N ASP A 289 19.12 6.39 0.91
CA ASP A 289 20.32 6.66 0.10
C ASP A 289 21.21 5.41 0.04
N LEU A 290 21.04 4.62 -1.02
CA LEU A 290 21.85 3.41 -1.23
C LEU A 290 23.34 3.70 -1.38
N THR A 291 23.73 4.90 -1.83
CA THR A 291 25.16 5.28 -1.91
C THR A 291 25.77 5.35 -0.51
N LYS A 292 25.02 5.94 0.42
CA LYS A 292 25.40 5.96 1.83
C LYS A 292 25.41 4.56 2.44
N ALA A 293 24.41 3.73 2.15
CA ALA A 293 24.35 2.34 2.62
C ALA A 293 25.53 1.48 2.10
N VAL A 294 25.99 1.73 0.88
CA VAL A 294 27.21 1.11 0.34
C VAL A 294 28.45 1.54 1.11
N ASN A 295 28.62 2.83 1.38
CA ASN A 295 29.74 3.36 2.16
C ASN A 295 29.77 2.84 3.62
N GLU A 296 28.59 2.58 4.19
CA GLU A 296 28.43 2.01 5.53
C GLU A 296 28.55 0.48 5.56
N GLY A 297 28.65 -0.18 4.39
CA GLY A 297 28.78 -1.63 4.26
C GLY A 297 27.49 -2.41 4.52
N THR A 298 26.34 -1.74 4.62
CA THR A 298 25.02 -2.37 4.82
C THR A 298 24.38 -2.80 3.50
N PHE A 299 24.80 -2.20 2.39
CA PHE A 299 24.37 -2.57 1.04
C PHE A 299 25.58 -2.90 0.16
N ARG A 300 25.46 -3.91 -0.70
CA ARG A 300 26.56 -4.33 -1.58
C ARG A 300 26.71 -3.39 -2.79
N GLU A 301 27.94 -2.97 -3.05
CA GLU A 301 28.30 -2.11 -4.18
C GLU A 301 27.97 -2.74 -5.54
N ASP A 302 28.27 -4.03 -5.71
CA ASP A 302 28.01 -4.76 -6.96
C ASP A 302 26.51 -4.87 -7.29
N LEU A 303 25.69 -5.12 -6.27
CA LEU A 303 24.23 -5.11 -6.40
C LEU A 303 23.69 -3.71 -6.73
N TYR A 304 24.22 -2.68 -6.07
CA TYR A 304 23.83 -1.29 -6.34
C TYR A 304 24.04 -0.94 -7.82
N HIS A 305 25.22 -1.21 -8.36
CA HIS A 305 25.50 -0.96 -9.78
C HIS A 305 24.63 -1.78 -10.73
N ARG A 306 24.24 -3.00 -10.34
CA ARG A 306 23.36 -3.86 -11.15
C ARG A 306 21.91 -3.38 -11.17
N LEU A 307 21.41 -2.86 -10.05
CA LEU A 307 20.05 -2.31 -9.95
C LEU A 307 19.96 -0.90 -10.54
N ASN A 308 21.03 -0.12 -10.44
CA ASN A 308 21.10 1.27 -10.87
C ASN A 308 21.67 1.42 -12.30
N GLU A 309 21.09 0.72 -13.28
CA GLU A 309 21.40 0.95 -14.71
C GLU A 309 20.76 2.26 -15.20
N PHE A 310 19.56 2.57 -14.69
CA PHE A 310 18.88 3.86 -14.89
C PHE A 310 18.18 4.29 -13.60
N SER A 311 18.51 5.48 -13.07
CA SER A 311 17.85 6.03 -11.87
C SER A 311 16.76 7.03 -12.26
N VAL A 312 15.62 6.93 -11.58
CA VAL A 312 14.53 7.90 -11.66
C VAL A 312 14.20 8.40 -10.26
N HIS A 313 14.31 9.71 -10.06
CA HIS A 313 13.90 10.35 -8.83
C HIS A 313 12.44 10.80 -8.91
N ILE A 314 11.61 10.38 -7.95
CA ILE A 314 10.24 10.86 -7.80
C ILE A 314 10.23 12.04 -6.84
N PRO A 315 9.75 13.22 -7.28
CA PRO A 315 9.67 14.38 -6.42
C PRO A 315 8.68 14.16 -5.26
N SER A 316 9.06 14.65 -4.10
CA SER A 316 8.17 14.79 -2.95
C SER A 316 7.00 15.72 -3.28
N LEU A 317 5.87 15.57 -2.58
CA LEU A 317 4.71 16.46 -2.75
C LEU A 317 5.06 17.92 -2.44
N HIS A 318 6.03 18.16 -1.56
CA HIS A 318 6.57 19.49 -1.27
C HIS A 318 7.23 20.14 -2.50
N GLU A 319 7.88 19.38 -3.36
CA GLU A 319 8.56 19.87 -4.57
C GLU A 319 7.60 20.09 -5.75
N ARG A 320 6.42 19.45 -5.72
CA ARG A 320 5.38 19.55 -6.76
C ARG A 320 4.07 20.14 -6.24
N LYS A 321 4.14 21.31 -5.58
CA LYS A 321 2.95 21.98 -5.02
C LYS A 321 1.86 22.28 -6.05
N ASP A 322 2.23 22.48 -7.31
CA ASP A 322 1.27 22.71 -8.40
C ASP A 322 0.41 21.47 -8.69
N ASP A 323 0.90 20.26 -8.38
CA ASP A 323 0.17 19.01 -8.55
C ASP A 323 -0.75 18.71 -7.37
N LEU A 324 -0.60 19.41 -6.25
CA LEU A 324 -1.34 19.14 -5.01
C LEU A 324 -2.85 19.12 -5.25
N PHE A 325 -3.37 20.10 -5.99
CA PHE A 325 -4.81 20.19 -6.27
C PHE A 325 -5.32 19.01 -7.10
N LEU A 326 -4.56 18.63 -8.12
CA LEU A 326 -4.88 17.50 -8.97
C LEU A 326 -4.99 16.21 -8.14
N PHE A 327 -4.03 15.99 -7.23
CA PHE A 327 -4.08 14.85 -6.32
C PHE A 327 -5.22 14.97 -5.30
N THR A 328 -5.52 16.17 -4.80
CA THR A 328 -6.64 16.36 -3.85
C THR A 328 -7.99 16.04 -4.48
N GLU A 329 -8.23 16.49 -5.71
CA GLU A 329 -9.46 16.20 -6.45
C GLU A 329 -9.59 14.71 -6.76
N PHE A 330 -8.48 14.09 -7.18
CA PHE A 330 -8.43 12.66 -7.44
C PHE A 330 -8.77 11.83 -6.20
N PHE A 331 -8.12 12.11 -5.06
CA PHE A 331 -8.38 11.40 -3.82
C PHE A 331 -9.74 11.71 -3.22
N LEU A 332 -10.28 12.92 -3.46
CA LEU A 332 -11.64 13.26 -3.08
C LEU A 332 -12.65 12.40 -3.83
N ASN A 333 -12.50 12.27 -5.15
CA ASN A 333 -13.35 11.43 -5.98
C ASN A 333 -13.26 9.95 -5.58
N GLN A 334 -12.05 9.44 -5.34
CA GLN A 334 -11.89 8.07 -4.83
C GLN A 334 -12.57 7.88 -3.47
N ALA A 335 -12.41 8.83 -2.54
CA ALA A 335 -13.02 8.74 -1.22
C ALA A 335 -14.55 8.84 -1.28
N ASN A 336 -15.09 9.67 -2.17
CA ASN A 336 -16.54 9.76 -2.42
C ASN A 336 -17.10 8.42 -2.90
N ILE A 337 -16.47 7.79 -3.90
CA ILE A 337 -16.88 6.48 -4.41
C ILE A 337 -16.80 5.43 -3.30
N ALA A 338 -15.67 5.36 -2.60
CA ALA A 338 -15.43 4.35 -1.57
C ALA A 338 -16.34 4.49 -0.32
N LEU A 339 -16.83 5.69 -0.03
CA LEU A 339 -17.65 5.99 1.16
C LEU A 339 -19.12 6.28 0.81
N GLY A 340 -19.52 6.15 -0.46
CA GLY A 340 -20.87 6.47 -0.93
C GLY A 340 -21.28 7.92 -0.68
N LYS A 341 -20.33 8.87 -0.70
CA LYS A 341 -20.58 10.30 -0.46
C LYS A 341 -20.45 11.12 -1.74
N GLN A 342 -20.98 12.35 -1.70
CA GLN A 342 -20.94 13.30 -2.82
C GLN A 342 -20.39 14.66 -2.39
N ILE A 343 -19.20 14.67 -1.79
CA ILE A 343 -18.50 15.90 -1.43
C ILE A 343 -17.99 16.57 -2.71
N LYS A 344 -18.35 17.84 -2.91
CA LYS A 344 -18.02 18.60 -4.13
C LYS A 344 -16.62 19.21 -4.12
N GLY A 345 -16.03 19.43 -2.95
CA GLY A 345 -14.73 20.08 -2.86
C GLY A 345 -14.31 20.46 -1.44
N PHE A 346 -13.31 21.33 -1.37
CA PHE A 346 -12.73 21.85 -0.15
C PHE A 346 -13.08 23.34 0.00
N ASP A 347 -13.19 23.81 1.23
CA ASP A 347 -13.28 25.23 1.51
C ASP A 347 -11.92 25.92 1.28
N LYS A 348 -11.91 27.21 0.92
CA LYS A 348 -10.69 27.97 0.57
C LYS A 348 -9.67 27.98 1.70
N MET A 349 -10.13 27.96 2.95
CA MET A 349 -9.24 27.89 4.10
C MET A 349 -8.52 26.54 4.19
N VAL A 350 -9.19 25.44 3.82
CA VAL A 350 -8.60 24.09 3.78
C VAL A 350 -7.56 24.02 2.67
N GLU A 351 -7.86 24.53 1.48
CA GLU A 351 -6.89 24.61 0.37
C GLU A 351 -5.63 25.38 0.76
N THR A 352 -5.80 26.48 1.50
CA THR A 352 -4.68 27.29 2.00
C THR A 352 -3.84 26.52 3.02
N ALA A 353 -4.49 25.77 3.92
CA ALA A 353 -3.78 24.92 4.88
C ALA A 353 -3.00 23.81 4.17
N PHE A 354 -3.62 23.14 3.18
CA PHE A 354 -3.00 22.07 2.41
C PHE A 354 -1.76 22.55 1.63
N LYS A 355 -1.77 23.77 1.08
CA LYS A 355 -0.61 24.38 0.42
C LYS A 355 0.55 24.68 1.36
N LYS A 356 0.24 25.03 2.61
CA LYS A 356 1.25 25.42 3.62
C LYS A 356 1.88 24.19 4.28
N TYR A 357 1.12 23.12 4.44
CA TYR A 357 1.60 21.90 5.06
C TYR A 357 2.68 21.23 4.21
N SER A 358 3.71 20.69 4.87
CA SER A 358 4.86 20.09 4.20
C SER A 358 4.60 18.70 3.62
N TRP A 359 3.57 18.00 4.13
CA TRP A 359 3.21 16.63 3.75
C TRP A 359 4.36 15.61 3.91
N PRO A 360 4.87 15.38 5.13
CA PRO A 360 5.97 14.45 5.38
C PRO A 360 5.65 13.00 4.95
N GLY A 361 4.38 12.59 4.93
CA GLY A 361 3.95 11.28 4.40
C GLY A 361 3.49 11.33 2.94
N ASN A 362 3.76 12.43 2.22
CA ASN A 362 3.50 12.63 0.80
C ASN A 362 2.04 12.28 0.40
N LEU A 363 1.85 11.62 -0.75
CA LEU A 363 0.53 11.27 -1.27
C LEU A 363 -0.21 10.27 -0.38
N ARG A 364 0.50 9.41 0.36
CA ARG A 364 -0.11 8.44 1.29
C ARG A 364 -0.81 9.15 2.44
N GLU A 365 -0.14 10.14 3.04
CA GLU A 365 -0.72 11.00 4.07
C GLU A 365 -1.88 11.82 3.51
N LEU A 366 -1.71 12.47 2.36
CA LEU A 366 -2.76 13.24 1.69
C LEU A 366 -4.03 12.41 1.47
N LYS A 367 -3.88 11.20 0.92
CA LYS A 367 -5.00 10.25 0.71
C LYS A 367 -5.73 9.94 2.02
N ASN A 368 -4.99 9.68 3.09
CA ASN A 368 -5.57 9.34 4.40
C ASN A 368 -6.31 10.53 5.03
N VAL A 369 -5.72 11.73 4.96
CA VAL A 369 -6.33 12.97 5.45
C VAL A 369 -7.63 13.26 4.70
N ILE A 370 -7.63 13.16 3.36
CA ILE A 370 -8.83 13.40 2.55
C ILE A 370 -9.90 12.35 2.82
N LYS A 371 -9.54 11.06 2.87
CA LYS A 371 -10.50 9.99 3.17
C LYS A 371 -11.17 10.20 4.53
N ARG A 372 -10.39 10.57 5.55
CA ARG A 372 -10.92 10.93 6.88
C ARG A 372 -11.82 12.17 6.82
N ALA A 373 -11.42 13.20 6.10
CA ALA A 373 -12.20 14.42 5.97
C ALA A 373 -13.55 14.16 5.28
N VAL A 374 -13.58 13.36 4.20
CA VAL A 374 -14.82 12.93 3.55
C VAL A 374 -15.71 12.14 4.50
N LEU A 375 -15.14 11.20 5.27
CA LEU A 375 -15.90 10.42 6.26
C LEU A 375 -16.57 11.30 7.33
N LEU A 376 -15.87 12.31 7.83
CA LEU A 376 -16.35 13.21 8.89
C LEU A 376 -17.22 14.35 8.37
N ALA A 377 -17.10 14.71 7.09
CA ALA A 377 -17.89 15.78 6.50
C ALA A 377 -19.39 15.48 6.56
N THR A 378 -20.14 16.43 7.10
CA THR A 378 -21.61 16.40 7.20
C THR A 378 -22.29 17.19 6.07
N GLY A 379 -21.58 18.14 5.46
CA GLY A 379 -22.04 18.92 4.31
C GLY A 379 -21.44 18.47 2.98
N ASN A 380 -21.66 19.26 1.93
CA ASN A 380 -21.15 19.00 0.57
C ASN A 380 -19.72 19.51 0.34
N THR A 381 -19.10 20.13 1.34
CA THR A 381 -17.76 20.73 1.25
C THR A 381 -16.98 20.38 2.51
N ILE A 382 -15.70 20.08 2.36
CA ILE A 382 -14.80 19.84 3.49
C ILE A 382 -14.36 21.18 4.08
N THR A 383 -14.63 21.36 5.37
CA THR A 383 -14.31 22.52 6.18
C THR A 383 -13.17 22.22 7.17
N LEU A 384 -12.60 23.26 7.80
CA LEU A 384 -11.41 23.11 8.66
C LEU A 384 -11.64 22.22 9.90
N ASP A 385 -12.87 22.13 10.41
CA ASP A 385 -13.22 21.38 11.62
C ASP A 385 -12.99 19.87 11.50
N VAL A 386 -13.04 19.33 10.28
CA VAL A 386 -12.80 17.90 10.02
C VAL A 386 -11.35 17.58 9.64
N ILE A 387 -10.51 18.62 9.49
CA ILE A 387 -9.09 18.45 9.15
C ILE A 387 -8.27 18.17 10.42
N PRO A 388 -7.36 17.17 10.40
CA PRO A 388 -6.50 16.89 11.54
C PRO A 388 -5.68 18.12 11.97
N ARG A 389 -5.54 18.30 13.29
CA ARG A 389 -4.84 19.46 13.86
C ARG A 389 -3.40 19.55 13.41
N GLU A 390 -2.75 18.43 13.09
CA GLU A 390 -1.37 18.37 12.64
C GLU A 390 -1.17 19.14 11.32
N VAL A 391 -2.12 19.01 10.39
CA VAL A 391 -2.13 19.71 9.10
C VAL A 391 -2.39 21.20 9.30
N LEU A 392 -3.20 21.55 10.31
CA LEU A 392 -3.50 22.93 10.68
C LEU A 392 -2.34 23.58 11.45
N ALA A 393 -1.66 22.84 12.32
CA ALA A 393 -0.66 23.34 13.26
C ALA A 393 0.67 23.72 12.58
N GLU A 394 0.98 23.20 11.40
CA GLU A 394 2.15 23.67 10.66
C GLU A 394 1.95 25.07 10.06
N SER A 395 0.69 25.54 9.96
CA SER A 395 0.38 26.95 9.72
C SER A 395 0.60 27.84 10.95
N GLU A 396 0.71 27.22 12.13
CA GLU A 396 0.97 27.82 13.44
C GLU A 396 2.24 27.26 14.09
N LYS A 397 3.34 27.05 13.35
CA LYS A 397 4.64 27.02 14.02
C LYS A 397 5.01 28.48 14.31
N PRO A 398 4.92 28.99 15.57
CA PRO A 398 5.85 30.06 15.91
C PRO A 398 7.24 29.46 15.66
N ALA A 399 8.14 30.24 15.07
CA ALA A 399 9.56 29.89 14.98
C ALA A 399 9.96 29.19 16.29
N LYS A 400 10.47 27.95 16.21
CA LYS A 400 10.93 27.19 17.38
C LYS A 400 11.67 28.17 18.30
N LYS A 401 11.06 28.55 19.42
CA LYS A 401 11.76 29.28 20.47
C LYS A 401 12.69 28.26 21.09
N ASP A 402 13.84 28.12 20.46
CA ASP A 402 14.97 27.42 21.01
C ASP A 402 15.39 28.24 22.24
N PHE A 403 15.07 27.75 23.45
CA PHE A 403 15.39 28.42 24.71
C PHE A 403 16.88 28.31 25.04
N SER A 404 17.71 27.81 24.13
CA SER A 404 19.15 28.01 24.16
C SER A 404 19.46 29.51 24.19
N LYS A 405 20.11 29.96 25.28
CA LYS A 405 20.54 31.35 25.46
C LYS A 405 21.42 31.83 24.30
N ASP A 406 22.18 30.91 23.71
CA ASP A 406 23.12 31.16 22.60
C ASP A 406 22.37 31.46 21.29
N THR A 407 21.32 30.69 20.97
CA THR A 407 20.54 30.85 19.72
C THR A 407 19.68 32.12 19.76
N ASN A 408 19.06 32.43 20.90
CA ASN A 408 18.27 33.66 21.07
C ASN A 408 19.15 34.92 21.06
N GLU A 409 20.33 34.88 21.68
CA GLU A 409 21.24 36.01 21.66
C GLU A 409 21.78 36.29 20.25
N LYS A 410 22.11 35.24 19.49
CA LYS A 410 22.48 35.35 18.08
C LYS A 410 21.37 36.01 17.24
N LEU A 411 20.12 35.60 17.42
CA LEU A 411 18.98 36.17 16.72
C LEU A 411 18.71 37.63 17.10
N LEU A 412 18.82 37.98 18.38
CA LEU A 412 18.70 39.37 18.86
C LEU A 412 19.77 40.28 18.24
N ILE A 413 21.01 39.79 18.13
CA ILE A 413 22.10 40.53 17.49
C ILE A 413 21.81 40.76 16.01
N ILE A 414 21.37 39.74 15.28
CA ILE A 414 21.04 39.83 13.85
C ILE A 414 19.89 40.81 13.62
N ASN A 415 18.83 40.76 14.44
CA ASN A 415 17.67 41.65 14.30
C ASN A 415 18.05 43.11 14.61
N ALA A 416 18.82 43.36 15.67
CA ALA A 416 19.29 44.71 15.99
C ALA A 416 20.24 45.28 14.93
N LEU A 417 20.99 44.44 14.21
CA LEU A 417 21.81 44.85 13.08
C LEU A 417 20.97 45.21 11.86
N LYS A 418 19.91 44.43 11.57
CA LYS A 418 18.96 44.73 10.50
C LYS A 418 18.19 46.04 10.75
N GLU A 419 17.68 46.26 11.96
CA GLU A 419 17.01 47.53 12.33
C GLU A 419 17.96 48.75 12.34
N ALA A 420 19.26 48.48 12.49
CA ALA A 420 20.29 49.50 12.47
C ALA A 420 20.95 49.69 11.09
N ASP A 421 20.45 49.06 10.02
CA ASP A 421 21.07 49.06 8.68
C ASP A 421 22.57 48.71 8.72
N ASN A 422 22.92 47.64 9.44
CA ASN A 422 24.29 47.18 9.69
C ASN A 422 25.21 48.18 10.42
N ASN A 423 24.66 49.27 10.97
CA ASN A 423 25.42 50.20 11.81
C ASN A 423 25.67 49.62 13.20
N LYS A 424 26.85 49.03 13.38
CA LYS A 424 27.29 48.34 14.61
C LYS A 424 27.22 49.23 15.87
N ALA A 425 27.38 50.55 15.76
CA ALA A 425 27.29 51.44 16.93
C ALA A 425 25.84 51.68 17.35
N LYS A 426 24.92 51.76 16.38
CA LYS A 426 23.48 51.90 16.62
C LYS A 426 22.86 50.59 17.13
N ALA A 427 23.27 49.45 16.56
CA ALA A 427 22.86 48.12 17.04
C ALA A 427 23.29 47.84 18.48
N ALA A 428 24.51 48.23 18.87
CA ALA A 428 24.99 48.07 20.26
C ALA A 428 24.14 48.87 21.27
N ARG A 429 23.68 50.08 20.89
CA ARG A 429 22.77 50.89 21.73
C ARG A 429 21.39 50.25 21.85
N LEU A 430 20.84 49.70 20.77
CA LEU A 430 19.55 49.00 20.78
C LEU A 430 19.57 47.76 21.69
N LEU A 431 20.70 47.04 21.71
CA LEU A 431 20.92 45.88 22.58
C LEU A 431 21.39 46.24 24.00
N ASN A 432 21.56 47.52 24.29
CA ASN A 432 22.04 48.05 25.58
C ASN A 432 23.39 47.46 26.04
N ILE A 433 24.29 47.19 25.08
CA ILE A 433 25.63 46.65 25.33
C ILE A 433 26.71 47.58 24.78
N THR A 434 27.95 47.42 25.25
CA THR A 434 29.08 48.18 24.72
C THR A 434 29.47 47.68 23.32
N ARG A 435 29.98 48.59 22.47
CA ARG A 435 30.46 48.25 21.11
C ARG A 435 31.48 47.10 21.13
N LYS A 436 32.37 47.06 22.14
CA LYS A 436 33.36 45.99 22.34
C LYS A 436 32.70 44.63 22.59
N THR A 437 31.63 44.59 23.37
CA THR A 437 30.86 43.36 23.66
C THR A 437 30.16 42.85 22.42
N LEU A 438 29.58 43.74 21.61
CA LEU A 438 28.96 43.37 20.33
C LEU A 438 29.97 42.75 19.36
N TYR A 439 31.17 43.32 19.22
CA TYR A 439 32.22 42.74 18.36
C TYR A 439 32.68 41.35 18.82
N ASN A 440 32.82 41.14 20.14
CA ASN A 440 33.18 39.83 20.68
C ASN A 440 32.09 38.79 20.39
N LYS A 441 30.80 39.17 20.53
CA LYS A 441 29.66 38.28 20.22
C LYS A 441 29.53 38.00 18.73
N LEU A 442 29.73 39.00 17.86
CA LEU A 442 29.78 38.80 16.40
C LEU A 442 30.85 37.76 16.00
N LYS A 443 32.02 37.83 16.63
CA LYS A 443 33.12 36.87 16.40
C LYS A 443 32.79 35.48 16.97
N HIS A 444 32.22 35.41 18.16
CA HIS A 444 31.82 34.15 18.81
C HIS A 444 30.77 33.38 18.01
N TYR A 445 29.78 34.09 17.45
CA TYR A 445 28.68 33.49 16.69
C TYR A 445 28.93 33.37 15.18
N GLU A 446 30.16 33.68 14.73
CA GLU A 446 30.60 33.69 13.33
C GLU A 446 29.65 34.45 12.39
N ILE A 447 29.10 35.58 12.88
CA ILE A 447 28.20 36.41 12.09
C ILE A 447 29.04 37.31 11.18
N GLN A 448 29.12 36.94 9.90
CA GLN A 448 29.66 37.79 8.85
C GLN A 448 28.56 38.75 8.37
N LEU A 449 28.88 40.04 8.31
CA LEU A 449 27.99 41.13 7.88
C LEU A 449 28.42 41.65 6.52
#